data_AF-G7V5K6-F1
#
_entry.id   AF-G7V5K6-F1
#
_cell.length_a   1.000
_cell.length_b   1.000
_cell.length_c   1.000
_cell.angle_alpha   90.00
_cell.angle_beta   90.00
_cell.angle_gamma   90.00
#
_symmetry.space_group_name_H-M   'P 1'
#
loop_
_entity.id
_entity.type
_entity.pdbx_description
1 polymer ?
#
loop_
_entity_poly.entity_id
_entity_poly.type
_entity_poly.pdbx_seq_one_letter_code
_entity_poly.pdbx_strand_id
1 'polypeptide(L)'
;MQEAINKIQRELEYPITEVKWDQSYYDVTFDPLEKIHYFYVPREGAVPEIVKLRNFCHSYLAEKVNPLFSAIVVEYDEALPERAFESIIWPTFCVSRAWFADGLMYELCPDDAKEWMRAKVEAVRAAFSDGGVQANLRDALEIALIVAEAKDLCGERVEVTGKSRDFVDAFIEVNPRNATVEGLEALNAKLLKLAGDFDVELVFNKKMNMHVWRCKGASMG
;
A
#
# COMPACT_ATOMS: atom_id res chain seq x y z
N MET A 1 9.52 -8.29 -17.29
CA MET A 1 9.13 -6.93 -16.84
C MET A 1 8.55 -5.99 -17.91
N GLN A 2 9.30 -5.57 -18.96
CA GLN A 2 8.85 -4.53 -19.91
C GLN A 2 7.51 -4.83 -20.60
N GLU A 3 7.21 -6.10 -20.90
CA GLU A 3 5.92 -6.50 -21.47
C GLU A 3 4.75 -6.22 -20.52
N ALA A 4 4.91 -6.50 -19.22
CA ALA A 4 3.91 -6.21 -18.20
C ALA A 4 3.68 -4.69 -18.04
N ILE A 5 4.76 -3.91 -18.06
CA ILE A 5 4.71 -2.44 -18.07
C ILE A 5 3.89 -1.95 -19.28
N ASN A 6 4.25 -2.41 -20.49
CA ASN A 6 3.56 -2.02 -21.71
C ASN A 6 2.09 -2.45 -21.71
N LYS A 7 1.77 -3.61 -21.12
CA LYS A 7 0.40 -4.10 -20.98
C LYS A 7 -0.44 -3.15 -20.13
N ILE A 8 -0.02 -2.88 -18.89
CA ILE A 8 -0.76 -1.96 -18.01
C ILE A 8 -0.89 -0.58 -18.66
N GLN A 9 0.20 -0.02 -19.20
CA GLN A 9 0.16 1.30 -19.81
C GLN A 9 -0.87 1.44 -20.94
N ARG A 10 -1.14 0.37 -21.69
CA ARG A 10 -2.15 0.37 -22.75
C ARG A 10 -3.58 0.27 -22.23
N GLU A 11 -3.77 -0.26 -21.02
CA GLU A 11 -5.07 -0.42 -20.38
C GLU A 11 -5.46 0.79 -19.51
N LEU A 12 -4.50 1.66 -19.16
CA LEU A 12 -4.76 2.90 -18.46
C LEU A 12 -5.44 3.92 -19.39
N GLU A 13 -6.53 4.49 -18.90
CA GLU A 13 -7.32 5.51 -19.58
C GLU A 13 -6.83 6.92 -19.23
N TYR A 14 -6.31 7.10 -18.02
CA TYR A 14 -5.90 8.39 -17.50
C TYR A 14 -4.39 8.62 -17.64
N PRO A 15 -3.97 9.88 -17.88
CA PRO A 15 -2.57 10.19 -18.07
C PRO A 15 -1.76 9.98 -16.79
N ILE A 16 -0.48 9.65 -16.97
CA ILE A 16 0.52 9.59 -15.90
C ILE A 16 1.46 10.78 -16.06
N THR A 17 1.58 11.58 -14.99
CA THR A 17 2.48 12.71 -14.89
C THR A 17 3.62 12.38 -13.94
N GLU A 18 4.86 12.38 -14.45
CA GLU A 18 6.02 12.25 -13.59
C GLU A 18 6.32 13.58 -12.88
N VAL A 19 6.45 13.54 -11.56
CA VAL A 19 6.76 14.70 -10.71
C VAL A 19 8.09 14.47 -10.02
N LYS A 20 9.07 15.35 -10.29
CA LYS A 20 10.38 15.30 -9.64
C LYS A 20 10.28 15.91 -8.24
N TRP A 21 10.73 15.18 -7.21
CA TRP A 21 10.70 15.67 -5.83
C TRP A 21 11.99 15.39 -5.05
N ASP A 22 12.15 16.07 -3.92
CA ASP A 22 13.35 16.04 -3.07
C ASP A 22 13.41 14.82 -2.14
N GLN A 23 12.46 13.91 -2.24
CA GLN A 23 12.44 12.67 -1.46
C GLN A 23 13.24 11.56 -2.17
N SER A 24 13.85 10.67 -1.39
CA SER A 24 14.63 9.53 -1.89
C SER A 24 13.77 8.32 -2.28
N TYR A 25 12.47 8.37 -2.00
CA TYR A 25 11.53 7.29 -2.30
C TYR A 25 10.64 7.63 -3.49
N TYR A 26 9.93 6.60 -3.97
CA TYR A 26 8.98 6.68 -5.07
C TYR A 26 7.55 6.60 -4.50
N ASP A 27 6.62 7.33 -5.10
CA ASP A 27 5.22 7.29 -4.69
C ASP A 27 4.30 7.50 -5.88
N VAL A 28 3.09 6.94 -5.80
CA VAL A 28 2.04 7.14 -6.79
C VAL A 28 0.76 7.53 -6.10
N THR A 29 0.18 8.61 -6.62
CA THR A 29 -1.17 9.03 -6.23
C THR A 29 -2.04 9.22 -7.45
N PHE A 30 -3.34 8.99 -7.30
CA PHE A 30 -4.33 9.30 -8.31
C PHE A 30 -5.16 10.47 -7.82
N ASP A 31 -5.28 11.52 -8.63
CA ASP A 31 -6.26 12.58 -8.41
C ASP A 31 -7.58 12.16 -9.07
N PRO A 32 -8.62 11.83 -8.27
CA PRO A 32 -9.89 11.36 -8.79
C PRO A 32 -10.74 12.47 -9.42
N LEU A 33 -10.46 13.74 -9.12
CA LEU A 33 -11.20 14.88 -9.66
C LEU A 33 -10.66 15.26 -11.04
N GLU A 34 -9.34 15.41 -11.14
CA GLU A 34 -8.64 15.74 -12.39
C GLU A 34 -8.44 14.51 -13.28
N LYS A 35 -8.59 13.31 -12.72
CA LYS A 35 -8.35 12.02 -13.39
C LYS A 35 -6.94 11.96 -13.96
N ILE A 36 -5.95 12.17 -13.09
CA ILE A 36 -4.52 12.14 -13.44
C ILE A 36 -3.78 11.31 -12.39
N HIS A 37 -2.89 10.44 -12.84
CA HIS A 37 -1.94 9.76 -11.97
C HIS A 37 -0.68 10.62 -11.84
N TYR A 38 -0.21 10.85 -10.63
CA TYR A 38 1.08 11.48 -10.37
C TYR A 38 2.06 10.42 -9.90
N PHE A 39 3.16 10.28 -10.62
CA PHE A 39 4.27 9.43 -10.23
C PHE A 39 5.42 10.28 -9.70
N TYR A 40 5.57 10.30 -8.39
CA TYR A 40 6.64 11.04 -7.74
C TYR A 40 7.92 10.24 -7.78
N VAL A 41 8.95 10.85 -8.37
CA VAL A 41 10.26 10.23 -8.58
C VAL A 41 11.35 11.14 -8.01
N PRO A 42 12.39 10.58 -7.38
CA PRO A 42 13.54 11.35 -6.94
C PRO A 42 14.13 12.21 -8.08
N ARG A 43 14.68 13.38 -7.74
CA ARG A 43 15.36 14.25 -8.72
C ARG A 43 16.52 13.54 -9.42
N GLU A 44 17.25 12.74 -8.66
CA GLU A 44 18.43 12.02 -9.11
C GLU A 44 18.18 10.50 -9.12
N GLY A 45 18.80 9.82 -10.08
CA GLY A 45 18.69 8.37 -10.22
C GLY A 45 17.65 7.90 -11.26
N ALA A 46 17.86 6.68 -11.74
CA ALA A 46 16.92 6.00 -12.61
C ALA A 46 15.88 5.25 -11.75
N VAL A 47 14.62 5.30 -12.17
CA VAL A 47 13.55 4.51 -11.54
C VAL A 47 13.74 3.05 -11.95
N PRO A 48 13.91 2.11 -11.00
CA PRO A 48 13.96 0.68 -11.33
C PRO A 48 12.66 0.25 -12.01
N GLU A 49 12.75 -0.60 -13.03
CA GLU A 49 11.58 -1.07 -13.78
C GLU A 49 10.53 -1.74 -12.88
N ILE A 50 10.96 -2.48 -11.85
CA ILE A 50 10.05 -3.17 -10.92
C ILE A 50 9.27 -2.16 -10.09
N VAL A 51 9.91 -1.07 -9.67
CA VAL A 51 9.25 0.03 -8.96
C VAL A 51 8.26 0.72 -9.88
N LYS A 52 8.65 0.98 -11.13
CA LYS A 52 7.75 1.56 -12.14
C LYS A 52 6.52 0.69 -12.36
N LEU A 53 6.71 -0.63 -12.49
CA LEU A 53 5.61 -1.58 -12.67
C LEU A 53 4.67 -1.60 -11.47
N ARG A 54 5.19 -1.65 -10.24
CA ARG A 54 4.37 -1.58 -9.02
C ARG A 54 3.52 -0.31 -8.97
N ASN A 55 4.10 0.84 -9.30
CA ASN A 55 3.36 2.10 -9.35
C ASN A 55 2.25 2.08 -10.42
N PHE A 56 2.51 1.46 -11.59
CA PHE A 56 1.48 1.25 -12.60
C PHE A 56 0.38 0.28 -12.15
N CYS A 57 0.69 -0.71 -11.30
CA CYS A 57 -0.31 -1.58 -10.69
C CYS A 57 -1.27 -0.77 -9.79
N HIS A 58 -0.77 0.18 -8.99
CA HIS A 58 -1.63 1.10 -8.23
C HIS A 58 -2.55 1.92 -9.15
N SER A 59 -2.00 2.53 -10.20
CA SER A 59 -2.79 3.28 -11.19
C SER A 59 -3.87 2.42 -11.84
N TYR A 60 -3.53 1.19 -12.19
CA TYR A 60 -4.46 0.23 -12.79
C TYR A 60 -5.62 -0.09 -11.85
N LEU A 61 -5.31 -0.43 -10.59
CA LEU A 61 -6.31 -0.73 -9.58
C LEU A 61 -7.19 0.49 -9.26
N ALA A 62 -6.62 1.70 -9.31
CA ALA A 62 -7.37 2.93 -9.11
C ALA A 62 -8.44 3.17 -10.19
N GLU A 63 -8.12 2.85 -11.44
CA GLU A 63 -9.05 2.99 -12.55
C GLU A 63 -10.06 1.86 -12.65
N LYS A 64 -9.60 0.61 -12.49
CA LYS A 64 -10.40 -0.57 -12.80
C LYS A 64 -11.19 -1.12 -11.62
N VAL A 65 -10.78 -0.78 -10.39
CA VAL A 65 -11.45 -1.24 -9.17
C VAL A 65 -12.04 -0.06 -8.40
N ASN A 66 -11.20 0.82 -7.85
CA ASN A 66 -11.65 1.97 -7.08
C ASN A 66 -10.52 3.00 -6.91
N PRO A 67 -10.76 4.31 -7.02
CA PRO A 67 -9.74 5.34 -6.84
C PRO A 67 -8.90 5.21 -5.56
N LEU A 68 -9.47 4.66 -4.48
CA LEU A 68 -8.80 4.46 -3.20
C LEU A 68 -7.62 3.46 -3.23
N PHE A 69 -7.40 2.74 -4.33
CA PHE A 69 -6.19 1.93 -4.52
C PHE A 69 -4.94 2.78 -4.84
N SER A 70 -5.14 4.03 -5.27
CA SER A 70 -4.04 4.99 -5.49
C SER A 70 -4.30 6.37 -4.87
N ALA A 71 -5.45 6.62 -4.23
CA ALA A 71 -5.74 7.87 -3.52
C ALA A 71 -5.99 7.61 -2.04
N ILE A 72 -5.48 8.47 -1.16
CA ILE A 72 -5.87 8.49 0.26
C ILE A 72 -6.76 9.70 0.47
N VAL A 73 -8.07 9.45 0.49
CA VAL A 73 -9.10 10.47 0.74
C VAL A 73 -9.87 10.06 1.98
N VAL A 74 -9.80 10.89 3.01
CA VAL A 74 -10.36 10.58 4.34
C VAL A 74 -11.30 11.69 4.77
N GLU A 75 -12.51 11.28 5.17
CA GLU A 75 -13.45 12.07 5.95
C GLU A 75 -13.33 11.73 7.42
N TYR A 76 -13.52 12.75 8.26
CA TYR A 76 -13.59 12.58 9.71
C TYR A 76 -14.73 13.44 10.25
N ASP A 77 -15.53 12.87 11.15
CA ASP A 77 -16.69 13.55 11.73
C ASP A 77 -16.27 14.64 12.74
N GLU A 78 -15.11 14.46 13.38
CA GLU A 78 -14.45 15.41 14.29
C GLU A 78 -13.06 15.80 13.75
N ALA A 79 -12.41 16.81 14.35
CA ALA A 79 -11.04 17.14 13.93
C ALA A 79 -10.10 15.97 14.27
N LEU A 80 -9.69 15.19 13.26
CA LEU A 80 -8.64 14.20 13.41
C LEU A 80 -7.32 14.90 13.73
N PRO A 81 -6.64 14.56 14.85
CA PRO A 81 -5.33 15.12 15.12
C PRO A 81 -4.38 14.73 13.99
N GLU A 82 -3.74 15.72 13.37
CA GLU A 82 -2.79 15.55 12.26
C GLU A 82 -1.75 14.46 12.57
N ARG A 83 -1.25 14.45 13.81
CA ARG A 83 -0.32 13.43 14.29
C ARG A 83 -0.87 12.01 14.20
N ALA A 84 -2.14 11.78 14.51
CA ALA A 84 -2.76 10.45 14.40
C ALA A 84 -2.94 10.04 12.94
N PHE A 85 -3.26 10.99 12.06
CA PHE A 85 -3.29 10.74 10.63
C PHE A 85 -1.92 10.30 10.12
N GLU A 86 -0.88 11.10 10.37
CA GLU A 86 0.47 10.86 9.85
C GLU A 86 1.14 9.62 10.42
N SER A 87 0.92 9.32 11.71
CA SER A 87 1.62 8.22 12.38
C SER A 87 0.88 6.88 12.32
N ILE A 88 -0.43 6.86 12.06
CA ILE A 88 -1.26 5.65 12.12
C ILE A 88 -2.04 5.43 10.82
N ILE A 89 -2.90 6.38 10.44
CA ILE A 89 -3.84 6.17 9.34
C ILE A 89 -3.13 6.14 7.99
N TRP A 90 -2.28 7.13 7.71
CA TRP A 90 -1.56 7.24 6.46
C TRP A 90 -0.65 6.02 6.19
N PRO A 91 0.23 5.59 7.13
CA PRO A 91 1.05 4.40 6.93
C PRO A 91 0.21 3.14 6.67
N THR A 92 -0.90 2.97 7.40
CA THR A 92 -1.82 1.84 7.24
C THR A 92 -2.41 1.78 5.83
N PHE A 93 -2.91 2.91 5.34
CA PHE A 93 -3.48 2.99 3.99
C PHE A 93 -2.44 2.87 2.89
N CYS A 94 -1.18 3.24 3.13
CA CYS A 94 -0.12 3.00 2.17
C CYS A 94 0.19 1.50 2.03
N VAL A 95 0.39 0.79 3.13
CA VAL A 95 0.77 -0.64 3.08
C VAL A 95 -0.39 -1.54 2.61
N SER A 96 -1.63 -1.18 2.91
CA SER A 96 -2.79 -1.96 2.47
C SER A 96 -3.01 -1.86 0.96
N ARG A 97 -2.83 -0.67 0.36
CA ARG A 97 -2.89 -0.49 -1.11
C ARG A 97 -1.73 -1.22 -1.79
N ALA A 98 -0.55 -1.14 -1.20
CA ALA A 98 0.64 -1.83 -1.65
C ALA A 98 0.42 -3.35 -1.76
N TRP A 99 -0.20 -3.97 -0.76
CA TRP A 99 -0.55 -5.40 -0.77
C TRP A 99 -1.22 -5.86 -2.06
N PHE A 100 -2.22 -5.11 -2.54
CA PHE A 100 -2.91 -5.45 -3.78
C PHE A 100 -2.11 -5.09 -5.04
N ALA A 101 -1.37 -3.99 -5.03
CA ALA A 101 -0.51 -3.63 -6.14
C ALA A 101 0.61 -4.67 -6.34
N ASP A 102 1.19 -5.17 -5.25
CA ASP A 102 2.21 -6.22 -5.24
C ASP A 102 1.60 -7.58 -5.66
N GLY A 103 0.35 -7.87 -5.27
CA GLY A 103 -0.41 -9.00 -5.78
C GLY A 103 -0.63 -8.97 -7.31
N LEU A 104 -1.05 -7.82 -7.85
CA LEU A 104 -1.21 -7.64 -9.29
C LEU A 104 0.14 -7.72 -10.03
N MET A 105 1.19 -7.12 -9.47
CA MET A 105 2.54 -7.20 -10.02
C MET A 105 3.02 -8.66 -10.09
N TYR A 106 2.75 -9.45 -9.05
CA TYR A 106 3.07 -10.87 -9.03
C TYR A 106 2.35 -11.65 -10.14
N GLU A 107 1.05 -11.38 -10.38
CA GLU A 107 0.30 -12.03 -11.48
C GLU A 107 0.86 -11.66 -12.86
N LEU A 108 1.42 -10.47 -13.02
CA LEU A 108 1.95 -9.99 -14.31
C LEU A 108 3.38 -10.43 -14.60
N CYS A 109 4.24 -10.53 -13.58
CA CYS A 109 5.62 -10.98 -13.73
C CYS A 109 6.10 -11.79 -12.50
N PRO A 110 5.64 -13.04 -12.33
CA PRO A 110 5.86 -13.81 -11.11
C PRO A 110 7.33 -13.98 -10.73
N ASP A 111 8.21 -14.25 -11.70
CA ASP A 111 9.63 -14.52 -11.43
C ASP A 111 10.36 -13.26 -10.97
N ASP A 112 10.18 -12.16 -11.70
CA ASP A 112 10.74 -10.85 -11.35
C ASP A 112 10.23 -10.37 -9.97
N ALA A 113 8.93 -10.56 -9.71
CA ALA A 113 8.33 -10.22 -8.43
C ALA A 113 8.93 -11.04 -7.28
N LYS A 114 9.08 -12.36 -7.44
CA LYS A 114 9.71 -13.22 -6.42
C LYS A 114 11.14 -12.79 -6.10
N GLU A 115 11.93 -12.44 -7.12
CA GLU A 115 13.29 -11.96 -6.93
C GLU A 115 13.31 -10.65 -6.11
N TRP A 116 12.44 -9.70 -6.47
CA TRP A 116 12.29 -8.44 -5.73
C TRP A 116 11.89 -8.66 -4.27
N MET A 117 10.91 -9.53 -4.03
CA MET A 117 10.43 -9.86 -2.68
C MET A 117 11.51 -10.54 -1.84
N ARG A 118 12.30 -11.45 -2.43
CA ARG A 118 13.47 -12.04 -1.76
C ARG A 118 14.49 -10.99 -1.34
N ALA A 119 14.81 -10.04 -2.22
CA ALA A 119 15.73 -8.96 -1.89
C ALA A 119 15.22 -8.12 -0.71
N LYS A 120 13.91 -7.81 -0.68
CA LYS A 120 13.28 -7.13 0.47
C LYS A 120 13.37 -7.96 1.76
N VAL A 121 13.09 -9.26 1.70
CA VAL A 121 13.19 -10.16 2.86
C VAL A 121 14.62 -10.23 3.39
N GLU A 122 15.63 -10.35 2.53
CA GLU A 122 17.03 -10.36 2.95
C GLU A 122 17.46 -9.02 3.57
N ALA A 123 16.99 -7.90 3.02
CA ALA A 123 17.23 -6.59 3.61
C ALA A 123 16.60 -6.47 5.02
N VAL A 124 15.38 -6.98 5.20
CA VAL A 124 14.75 -7.06 6.53
C VAL A 124 15.59 -7.96 7.45
N ARG A 125 15.94 -9.18 7.05
CA ARG A 125 16.77 -10.09 7.86
C ARG A 125 18.08 -9.45 8.30
N ALA A 126 18.77 -8.75 7.41
CA ALA A 126 20.00 -8.03 7.70
C ALA A 126 19.80 -6.88 8.70
N ALA A 127 18.68 -6.16 8.61
CA ALA A 127 18.34 -5.09 9.55
C ALA A 127 17.98 -5.60 10.97
N PHE A 128 17.58 -6.87 11.09
CA PHE A 128 17.10 -7.47 12.35
C PHE A 128 18.07 -8.45 13.01
N SER A 129 19.27 -8.65 12.47
CA SER A 129 20.25 -9.64 12.98
C SER A 129 20.70 -9.39 14.42
N ASP A 130 20.58 -8.16 14.92
CA ASP A 130 21.19 -7.72 16.19
C ASP A 130 20.18 -7.60 17.36
N GLY A 131 19.02 -8.25 17.26
CA GLY A 131 18.17 -8.50 18.44
C GLY A 131 17.13 -7.42 18.79
N GLY A 132 16.75 -6.59 17.83
CA GLY A 132 15.51 -5.79 17.89
C GLY A 132 15.72 -4.31 17.62
N VAL A 133 15.10 -3.83 16.54
CA VAL A 133 14.93 -2.39 16.30
C VAL A 133 13.63 -1.95 16.97
N GLN A 134 13.64 -0.87 17.74
CA GLN A 134 12.42 -0.13 18.06
C GLN A 134 11.89 0.51 16.76
N ALA A 135 11.20 -0.30 15.96
CA ALA A 135 10.53 0.15 14.75
C ALA A 135 9.34 1.04 15.14
N ASN A 136 9.20 2.19 14.49
CA ASN A 136 7.95 2.94 14.55
C ASN A 136 6.83 2.13 13.84
N LEU A 137 5.57 2.56 13.97
CA LEU A 137 4.45 1.81 13.38
C LEU A 137 4.58 1.65 11.86
N ARG A 138 5.06 2.66 11.14
CA ARG A 138 5.27 2.60 9.69
C ARG A 138 6.24 1.47 9.33
N ASP A 139 7.38 1.42 10.01
CA ASP A 139 8.38 0.38 9.78
C ASP A 139 7.81 -1.01 10.10
N ALA A 140 7.08 -1.14 11.22
CA ALA A 140 6.44 -2.39 11.60
C ALA A 140 5.41 -2.89 10.57
N LEU A 141 4.61 -1.97 10.00
CA LEU A 141 3.64 -2.28 8.95
C LEU A 141 4.33 -2.69 7.63
N GLU A 142 5.40 -1.98 7.24
CA GLU A 142 6.17 -2.31 6.02
C GLU A 142 6.82 -3.70 6.14
N ILE A 143 7.41 -4.01 7.30
CA ILE A 143 7.98 -5.34 7.57
C ILE A 143 6.89 -6.41 7.53
N ALA A 144 5.73 -6.15 8.13
CA ALA A 144 4.61 -7.08 8.10
C ALA A 144 4.12 -7.33 6.66
N LEU A 145 4.04 -6.29 5.83
CA LEU A 145 3.73 -6.42 4.40
C LEU A 145 4.76 -7.31 3.69
N ILE A 146 6.06 -7.03 3.83
CA ILE A 146 7.14 -7.81 3.20
C ILE A 146 7.07 -9.29 3.61
N VAL A 147 6.83 -9.56 4.90
CA VAL A 147 6.70 -10.92 5.42
C VAL A 147 5.44 -11.62 4.88
N ALA A 148 4.31 -10.91 4.79
CA ALA A 148 3.08 -11.45 4.23
C ALA A 148 3.26 -11.79 2.74
N GLU A 149 3.92 -10.92 1.96
CA GLU A 149 4.23 -11.16 0.55
C GLU A 149 5.15 -12.37 0.37
N ALA A 150 6.18 -12.48 1.20
CA ALA A 150 7.09 -13.61 1.19
C ALA A 150 6.35 -14.94 1.42
N LYS A 151 5.38 -14.95 2.35
CA LYS A 151 4.56 -16.13 2.66
C LYS A 151 3.56 -16.45 1.56
N ASP A 152 2.73 -15.50 1.15
CA ASP A 152 1.61 -15.74 0.24
C ASP A 152 2.03 -15.87 -1.23
N LEU A 153 2.96 -15.01 -1.67
CA LEU A 153 3.35 -14.91 -3.08
C LEU A 153 4.60 -15.74 -3.38
N CYS A 154 5.54 -15.84 -2.45
CA CYS A 154 6.82 -16.53 -2.67
C CYS A 154 6.90 -17.92 -2.04
N GLY A 155 5.97 -18.28 -1.15
CA GLY A 155 5.98 -19.55 -0.42
C GLY A 155 7.13 -19.68 0.59
N GLU A 156 7.71 -18.55 1.02
CA GLU A 156 8.81 -18.53 1.96
C GLU A 156 8.33 -18.63 3.41
N ARG A 157 9.15 -19.29 4.24
CA ARG A 157 8.90 -19.39 5.67
C ARG A 157 9.71 -18.32 6.39
N VAL A 158 9.03 -17.25 6.80
CA VAL A 158 9.59 -16.22 7.67
C VAL A 158 8.84 -16.22 8.99
N GLU A 159 9.56 -16.43 10.08
CA GLU A 159 8.97 -16.42 11.42
C GLU A 159 8.83 -15.00 11.94
N VAL A 160 7.65 -14.70 12.47
CA VAL A 160 7.31 -13.44 13.15
C VAL A 160 6.53 -13.75 14.41
N THR A 161 6.72 -12.93 15.45
CA THR A 161 6.10 -13.12 16.76
C THR A 161 5.46 -11.84 17.27
N GLY A 162 4.55 -11.96 18.23
CA GLY A 162 3.90 -10.81 18.87
C GLY A 162 3.09 -9.96 17.87
N LYS A 163 3.07 -8.63 18.07
CA LYS A 163 2.24 -7.70 17.29
C LYS A 163 2.54 -7.73 15.77
N SER A 164 3.78 -8.01 15.37
CA SER A 164 4.13 -8.15 13.96
C SER A 164 3.44 -9.35 13.31
N ARG A 165 3.20 -10.43 14.07
CA ARG A 165 2.41 -11.57 13.59
C ARG A 165 0.97 -11.17 13.31
N ASP A 166 0.35 -10.40 14.20
CA ASP A 166 -1.05 -9.98 14.03
C ASP A 166 -1.23 -9.13 12.76
N PHE A 167 -0.27 -8.25 12.45
CA PHE A 167 -0.28 -7.51 11.18
C PHE A 167 -0.09 -8.42 9.96
N VAL A 168 0.83 -9.38 10.02
CA VAL A 168 1.04 -10.35 8.93
C VAL A 168 -0.21 -11.19 8.68
N ASP A 169 -0.85 -11.67 9.74
CA ASP A 169 -2.06 -12.49 9.65
C ASP A 169 -3.21 -11.65 9.04
N ALA A 170 -3.32 -10.36 9.38
CA ALA A 170 -4.30 -9.45 8.78
C ALA A 170 -4.14 -9.32 7.24
N PHE A 171 -2.90 -9.25 6.74
CA PHE A 171 -2.64 -9.26 5.29
C PHE A 171 -3.03 -10.58 4.64
N ILE A 172 -2.60 -11.71 5.20
CA ILE A 172 -2.81 -13.06 4.63
C ILE A 172 -4.30 -13.43 4.55
N GLU A 173 -5.13 -12.91 5.46
CA GLU A 173 -6.58 -13.12 5.43
C GLU A 173 -7.29 -12.48 4.23
N VAL A 174 -6.61 -11.60 3.49
CA VAL A 174 -7.16 -10.91 2.32
C VAL A 174 -6.34 -11.26 1.09
N ASN A 175 -6.96 -11.89 0.08
CA ASN A 175 -6.26 -12.30 -1.13
C ASN A 175 -5.79 -11.08 -1.96
N PRO A 176 -4.48 -10.81 -2.09
CA PRO A 176 -3.97 -9.65 -2.82
C PRO A 176 -4.19 -9.72 -4.33
N ARG A 177 -4.41 -10.93 -4.87
CA ARG A 177 -4.61 -11.21 -6.30
C ARG A 177 -6.07 -11.01 -6.74
N ASN A 178 -6.98 -10.81 -5.79
CA ASN A 178 -8.39 -10.49 -6.06
C ASN A 178 -8.75 -9.14 -5.43
N ALA A 179 -8.23 -8.07 -6.04
CA ALA A 179 -8.44 -6.72 -5.56
C ALA A 179 -9.92 -6.31 -5.67
N THR A 180 -10.51 -5.99 -4.53
CA THR A 180 -11.88 -5.48 -4.39
C THR A 180 -11.88 -4.36 -3.37
N VAL A 181 -12.81 -3.40 -3.47
CA VAL A 181 -12.88 -2.30 -2.51
C VAL A 181 -13.24 -2.81 -1.12
N GLU A 182 -14.06 -3.86 -1.03
CA GLU A 182 -14.44 -4.53 0.21
C GLU A 182 -13.24 -5.25 0.84
N GLY A 183 -12.38 -5.87 0.02
CA GLY A 183 -11.13 -6.46 0.49
C GLY A 183 -10.18 -5.41 1.06
N LEU A 184 -10.06 -4.26 0.39
CA LEU A 184 -9.24 -3.14 0.87
C LEU A 184 -9.81 -2.54 2.17
N GLU A 185 -11.14 -2.37 2.27
CA GLU A 185 -11.83 -1.93 3.48
C GLU A 185 -11.59 -2.90 4.64
N ALA A 186 -11.77 -4.21 4.42
CA ALA A 186 -11.56 -5.22 5.45
C ALA A 186 -10.12 -5.25 5.96
N LEU A 187 -9.14 -5.12 5.06
CA LEU A 187 -7.73 -5.03 5.44
C LEU A 187 -7.44 -3.74 6.23
N ASN A 188 -7.92 -2.60 5.75
CA ASN A 188 -7.78 -1.31 6.44
C ASN A 188 -8.38 -1.36 7.84
N ALA A 189 -9.59 -1.90 7.99
CA ALA A 189 -10.26 -2.01 9.29
C ALA A 189 -9.46 -2.86 10.28
N LYS A 190 -8.93 -4.00 9.85
CA LYS A 190 -8.10 -4.85 10.72
C LYS A 190 -6.81 -4.16 11.13
N LEU A 191 -6.07 -3.60 10.17
CA LEU A 191 -4.80 -2.94 10.45
C LEU A 191 -4.97 -1.72 11.37
N LEU A 192 -5.99 -0.88 11.11
CA LEU A 192 -6.31 0.28 11.94
C LEU A 192 -6.72 -0.11 13.37
N LYS A 193 -7.49 -1.19 13.52
CA LYS A 193 -7.85 -1.73 14.83
C LYS A 193 -6.62 -2.17 15.63
N LEU A 194 -5.70 -2.90 14.99
CA LEU A 194 -4.44 -3.35 15.59
C LEU A 194 -3.48 -2.18 15.90
N ALA A 195 -3.48 -1.16 15.07
CA ALA A 195 -2.56 -0.05 15.16
C ALA A 195 -2.91 0.96 16.27
N GLY A 196 -4.19 1.30 16.41
CA GLY A 196 -4.63 2.34 17.35
C GLY A 196 -6.11 2.37 17.69
N ASP A 197 -6.83 1.26 17.53
CA ASP A 197 -8.26 1.15 17.82
C ASP A 197 -9.13 2.14 17.00
N PHE A 198 -8.77 2.33 15.73
CA PHE A 198 -9.58 3.11 14.78
C PHE A 198 -10.52 2.18 14.01
N ASP A 199 -11.75 2.63 13.82
CA ASP A 199 -12.71 2.06 12.91
C ASP A 199 -12.66 2.82 11.58
N VAL A 200 -12.88 2.12 10.48
CA VAL A 200 -12.96 2.71 9.14
C VAL A 200 -14.14 2.09 8.39
N GLU A 201 -14.83 2.92 7.62
CA GLU A 201 -15.88 2.49 6.72
C GLU A 201 -15.76 3.19 5.36
N LEU A 202 -16.14 2.50 4.30
CA LEU A 202 -16.25 3.06 2.97
C LEU A 202 -17.57 3.82 2.83
N VAL A 203 -17.49 5.12 2.53
CA VAL A 203 -18.68 5.98 2.39
C VAL A 203 -18.67 6.72 1.07
N PHE A 204 -19.85 7.00 0.50
CA PHE A 204 -19.95 7.78 -0.73
C PHE A 204 -19.98 9.28 -0.43
N ASN A 205 -18.96 10.01 -0.88
CA ASN A 205 -18.90 11.46 -0.81
C ASN A 205 -19.55 12.07 -2.06
N LYS A 206 -20.67 12.78 -1.86
CA LYS A 206 -21.42 13.44 -2.95
C LYS A 206 -20.69 14.61 -3.61
N LYS A 207 -19.85 15.34 -2.87
CA LYS A 207 -19.11 16.51 -3.39
C LYS A 207 -18.02 16.09 -4.36
N MET A 208 -17.34 14.99 -4.05
CA MET A 208 -16.27 14.40 -4.87
C MET A 208 -16.80 13.33 -5.84
N ASN A 209 -18.08 12.94 -5.70
CA ASN A 209 -18.72 11.90 -6.50
C ASN A 209 -17.92 10.58 -6.51
N MET A 210 -17.41 10.18 -5.34
CA MET A 210 -16.59 8.98 -5.19
C MET A 210 -16.70 8.40 -3.78
N HIS A 211 -16.24 7.16 -3.62
CA HIS A 211 -16.05 6.59 -2.30
C HIS A 211 -14.82 7.18 -1.61
N VAL A 212 -14.91 7.38 -0.31
CA VAL A 212 -13.84 7.87 0.57
C VAL A 212 -13.83 7.05 1.86
N TRP A 213 -12.73 7.09 2.59
CA TRP A 213 -12.64 6.48 3.91
C TRP A 213 -13.26 7.40 4.95
N ARG A 214 -14.22 6.93 5.73
CA ARG A 214 -14.59 7.59 6.98
C ARG A 214 -13.91 6.86 8.12
N CYS A 215 -13.03 7.55 8.82
CA CYS A 215 -12.37 7.00 9.99
C CYS A 215 -13.04 7.54 11.27
N LYS A 216 -13.17 6.68 12.28
CA LYS A 216 -13.62 7.02 13.63
C LYS A 216 -12.61 6.44 14.61
N GLY A 217 -12.20 7.21 15.60
CA GLY A 217 -11.15 6.81 16.53
C GLY A 217 -11.66 6.78 17.96
N ALA A 218 -10.98 5.98 18.79
CA ALA A 218 -11.11 6.08 20.23
C ALA A 218 -10.88 7.53 20.65
N SER A 219 -11.81 8.10 21.42
CA SER A 219 -11.65 9.42 22.04
C SER A 219 -10.29 9.42 22.75
N MET A 220 -9.32 10.17 22.23
CA MET A 220 -8.03 10.32 22.91
C MET A 220 -8.28 11.20 24.13
N GLY A 221 -8.61 10.55 25.26
CA GLY A 221 -8.71 11.16 26.58
C GLY A 221 -7.35 11.56 27.14
#